data_AF-A0A2E6MQG6-F1
#
_entry.id   AF-A0A2E6MQG6-F1
#
_cell.length_a   1.000
_cell.length_b   1.000
_cell.length_c   1.000
_cell.angle_alpha   90.00
_cell.angle_beta   90.00
_cell.angle_gamma   90.00
#
_symmetry.space_group_name_H-M   'P 1'
#
loop_
_entity.id
_entity.type
_entity.pdbx_description
1 polymer ?
#
loop_
_entity_poly.entity_id
_entity_poly.type
_entity_poly.pdbx_seq_one_letter_code
_entity_poly.pdbx_strand_id
1 'polypeptide(L)'
;MQHFYDGQIRRYVTQMIRLLSNFTYKDGKGALVKVPVMYGDITRQVGHIMRDNSENKIPSAPRISVYISGLQLDRDRVSDSTFVSKVHLRERTYDSAGQEYLNTQGKNVTVERLMPTPYTLEMTADIWSTNTDQKLQIMEQILMMFNPSLEIQTTDNYVDWTSLSVVELENVNFSSRSIPVGTESEIDVSQLGLKTPIYISPPTKVKKLGVITNIVMSIFDESRGTIDLGESMPELKAYSDGGAESPTTDLEEDSKVKRKDTASVKVTTYNNLDVLVMGNVAKLIYKGKIGGVTWNQYVEAMPGVFRSGLSQLQLSRTGRTTSINGSVAIDSTDDRNLIINWDTDTFPTDKIIAGSTGNRSKIDYIIDPTTFNPTVQKTAGTRFLLLGDVGSTSNTDGPDAWKNADNTDFVASVNDIVEWDGTKWSILFDASANNDIIYQTNLNTGIQYKWTGEEWVLSFEGEYRNGTWHLLF
;
A
#
# COMPACT_ATOMS: atom_id res chain seq x y z
N MET A 1 12.63 7.57 -11.13
CA MET A 1 11.25 7.92 -11.54
C MET A 1 11.09 7.51 -13.01
N GLN A 2 10.39 6.41 -13.26
CA GLN A 2 10.10 5.91 -14.62
C GLN A 2 9.07 6.82 -15.30
N HIS A 3 9.18 6.98 -16.62
CA HIS A 3 8.35 7.84 -17.47
C HIS A 3 6.84 7.77 -17.13
N PHE A 4 6.27 8.86 -16.63
CA PHE A 4 4.85 8.97 -16.24
C PHE A 4 4.04 9.63 -17.36
N TYR A 5 3.42 8.83 -18.24
CA TYR A 5 2.48 9.30 -19.28
C TYR A 5 1.18 8.48 -19.24
N ASP A 6 0.11 9.09 -18.72
CA ASP A 6 -1.24 8.50 -18.65
C ASP A 6 -2.17 8.96 -19.80
N GLY A 7 -1.68 9.85 -20.65
CA GLY A 7 -2.40 10.33 -21.83
C GLY A 7 -3.70 11.09 -21.50
N GLN A 8 -3.80 11.75 -20.34
CA GLN A 8 -5.02 12.43 -19.88
C GLN A 8 -5.52 13.47 -20.91
N ILE A 9 -4.65 14.38 -21.35
CA ILE A 9 -4.99 15.37 -22.40
C ILE A 9 -5.40 14.68 -23.70
N ARG A 10 -4.74 13.57 -24.08
CA ARG A 10 -5.07 12.79 -25.29
C ARG A 10 -6.50 12.24 -25.23
N ARG A 11 -7.00 11.84 -24.05
CA ARG A 11 -8.39 11.38 -23.89
C ARG A 11 -9.38 12.50 -24.20
N TYR A 12 -9.17 13.70 -23.64
CA TYR A 12 -10.01 14.87 -23.93
C TYR A 12 -10.01 15.23 -25.42
N VAL A 13 -8.82 15.27 -26.05
CA VAL A 13 -8.70 15.51 -27.50
C VAL A 13 -9.44 14.45 -28.32
N THR A 14 -9.34 13.17 -27.94
CA THR A 14 -10.04 12.08 -28.64
C THR A 14 -11.55 12.21 -28.52
N GLN A 15 -12.07 12.60 -27.35
CA GLN A 15 -13.50 12.84 -27.18
C GLN A 15 -13.98 14.04 -27.99
N MET A 16 -13.17 15.10 -28.10
CA MET A 16 -13.49 16.23 -28.97
C MET A 16 -13.57 15.84 -30.45
N ILE A 17 -12.62 15.02 -30.92
CA ILE A 17 -12.64 14.50 -32.29
C ILE A 17 -13.88 13.62 -32.53
N ARG A 18 -14.30 12.84 -31.53
CA ARG A 18 -15.51 12.02 -31.61
C ARG A 18 -16.78 12.87 -31.68
N LEU A 19 -16.86 13.93 -30.88
CA LEU A 19 -17.96 14.91 -30.92
C LEU A 19 -18.08 15.52 -32.32
N LEU A 20 -16.95 15.84 -32.95
CA LEU A 20 -16.94 16.42 -34.29
C LEU A 20 -16.99 15.40 -35.43
N SER A 21 -17.11 14.10 -35.10
CA SER A 21 -17.17 13.01 -36.08
C SER A 21 -18.60 12.65 -36.46
N ASN A 22 -18.76 11.91 -37.56
CA ASN A 22 -20.06 11.42 -38.06
C ASN A 22 -20.97 12.45 -38.72
N PHE A 23 -20.50 13.67 -38.97
CA PHE A 23 -21.23 14.58 -39.84
C PHE A 23 -21.16 14.14 -41.30
N THR A 24 -22.28 14.31 -42.00
CA THR A 24 -22.40 14.01 -43.42
C THR A 24 -22.84 15.25 -44.17
N TYR A 25 -22.41 15.38 -45.42
CA TYR A 25 -22.92 16.40 -46.33
C TYR A 25 -23.52 15.71 -47.56
N LYS A 26 -24.49 16.37 -48.17
CA LYS A 26 -25.10 15.94 -49.42
C LYS A 26 -24.28 16.53 -50.57
N ASP A 27 -23.68 15.66 -51.37
CA ASP A 27 -23.00 16.07 -52.60
C ASP A 27 -24.02 16.53 -53.66
N GLY A 28 -23.57 17.23 -54.71
CA GLY A 28 -24.42 17.68 -55.82
C GLY A 28 -25.15 16.54 -56.55
N LYS A 29 -24.70 15.30 -56.38
CA LYS A 29 -25.33 14.06 -56.87
C LYS A 29 -26.34 13.42 -55.91
N GLY A 30 -26.57 14.05 -54.76
CA GLY A 30 -27.52 13.59 -53.74
C GLY A 30 -27.01 12.48 -52.82
N ALA A 31 -25.75 12.04 -52.98
CA ALA A 31 -25.13 11.05 -52.10
C ALA A 31 -24.69 11.69 -50.78
N LEU A 32 -24.91 10.99 -49.67
CA LEU A 32 -24.42 11.40 -48.34
C LEU A 32 -22.98 10.92 -48.16
N VAL A 33 -22.06 11.86 -48.01
CA VAL A 33 -20.64 11.58 -47.80
C VAL A 33 -20.26 12.02 -46.39
N LYS A 34 -19.58 11.13 -45.66
CA LYS A 34 -19.09 11.40 -44.30
C LYS A 34 -17.84 12.28 -44.34
N VAL A 35 -17.83 13.33 -43.54
CA VAL A 35 -16.69 14.25 -43.45
C VAL A 35 -15.60 13.61 -42.56
N PRO A 36 -14.36 13.47 -43.06
CA PRO A 36 -13.25 12.99 -42.23
C PRO A 36 -12.80 14.07 -41.24
N VAL A 37 -12.52 13.64 -40.01
CA VAL A 37 -11.94 14.48 -38.94
C VAL A 37 -10.52 14.01 -38.66
N MET A 38 -9.57 14.93 -38.62
CA MET A 38 -8.16 14.65 -38.34
C MET A 38 -7.66 15.50 -37.18
N TYR A 39 -6.69 14.98 -36.43
CA TYR A 39 -5.95 15.74 -35.43
C TYR A 39 -4.69 16.33 -36.04
N GLY A 40 -4.54 17.64 -35.96
CA GLY A 40 -3.35 18.34 -36.46
C GLY A 40 -3.65 19.77 -36.91
N ASP A 41 -2.64 20.63 -36.83
CA ASP A 41 -2.72 21.96 -37.44
C ASP A 41 -2.38 21.83 -38.92
N ILE A 42 -3.40 22.02 -39.77
CA ILE A 42 -3.19 22.11 -41.22
C ILE A 42 -2.90 23.58 -41.54
N THR A 43 -1.67 23.99 -41.25
CA THR A 43 -1.23 25.31 -41.71
C THR A 43 -1.23 25.35 -43.24
N ARG A 44 -1.39 26.55 -43.82
CA ARG A 44 -1.38 26.75 -45.28
C ARG A 44 -0.15 26.14 -45.95
N GLN A 45 1.01 26.14 -45.29
CA GLN A 45 2.26 25.54 -45.78
C GLN A 45 2.19 24.00 -45.84
N VAL A 46 1.58 23.35 -44.85
CA VAL A 46 1.33 21.90 -44.87
C VAL A 46 0.32 21.53 -45.96
N GLY A 47 -0.67 22.40 -46.20
CA GLY A 47 -1.59 22.27 -47.33
C GLY A 47 -0.92 22.32 -48.72
N HIS A 48 0.18 23.07 -48.87
CA HIS A 48 1.01 23.07 -50.09
C HIS A 48 1.90 21.82 -50.21
N ILE A 49 2.43 21.31 -49.09
CA ILE A 49 3.21 20.07 -49.04
C ILE A 49 2.31 18.86 -49.34
N MET A 50 1.07 18.82 -48.84
CA MET A 50 0.09 17.76 -49.20
C MET A 50 -0.28 17.76 -50.69
N ARG A 51 -0.07 18.88 -51.39
CA ARG A 51 -0.25 19.01 -52.84
C ARG A 51 0.99 18.59 -53.64
N ASP A 52 2.06 18.09 -52.98
CA ASP A 52 3.35 17.78 -53.61
C ASP A 52 3.89 18.94 -54.45
N ASN A 53 3.61 20.18 -54.05
CA ASN A 53 3.97 21.39 -54.80
C ASN A 53 3.38 21.43 -56.24
N SER A 54 2.29 20.72 -56.49
CA SER A 54 1.55 20.73 -57.76
C SER A 54 0.22 21.46 -57.61
N GLU A 55 0.01 22.46 -58.46
CA GLU A 55 -1.21 23.26 -58.51
C GLU A 55 -2.43 22.46 -59.03
N ASN A 56 -2.18 21.36 -59.75
CA ASN A 56 -3.23 20.51 -60.33
C ASN A 56 -3.85 19.49 -59.35
N LYS A 57 -3.29 19.34 -58.14
CA LYS A 57 -3.80 18.39 -57.14
C LYS A 57 -4.76 19.10 -56.20
N ILE A 58 -6.06 18.97 -56.48
CA ILE A 58 -7.10 19.52 -55.61
C ILE A 58 -7.01 18.82 -54.24
N PRO A 59 -6.80 19.55 -53.14
CA PRO A 59 -6.75 18.96 -51.81
C PRO A 59 -8.11 18.35 -51.45
N SER A 60 -8.08 17.17 -50.80
CA SER A 60 -9.28 16.45 -50.36
C SER A 60 -10.06 17.27 -49.31
N ALA A 61 -11.03 18.03 -49.76
CA ALA A 61 -12.04 18.73 -48.97
C ALA A 61 -13.44 18.24 -49.41
N PRO A 62 -14.44 18.15 -48.51
CA PRO A 62 -14.44 18.73 -47.16
C PRO A 62 -13.77 17.85 -46.09
N ARG A 63 -13.14 18.49 -45.10
CA ARG A 63 -12.52 17.84 -43.94
C ARG A 63 -12.51 18.77 -42.73
N ILE A 64 -12.50 18.19 -41.53
CA ILE A 64 -12.38 18.93 -40.27
C ILE A 64 -11.02 18.64 -39.65
N SER A 65 -10.28 19.67 -39.29
CA SER A 65 -9.01 19.55 -38.56
C SER A 65 -9.19 20.09 -37.16
N VAL A 66 -8.82 19.31 -36.15
CA VAL A 66 -8.88 19.73 -34.75
C VAL A 66 -7.47 19.77 -34.18
N TYR A 67 -7.10 20.87 -33.54
CA TYR A 67 -5.81 21.01 -32.88
C TYR A 67 -5.91 21.83 -31.60
N ILE A 68 -4.91 21.69 -30.74
CA ILE A 68 -4.81 22.46 -29.49
C ILE A 68 -4.28 23.84 -29.84
N SER A 69 -5.03 24.89 -29.54
CA SER A 69 -4.60 26.28 -29.71
C SER A 69 -3.93 26.84 -28.45
N GLY A 70 -4.36 26.38 -27.27
CA GLY A 70 -3.85 26.87 -26.00
C GLY A 70 -4.12 25.91 -24.84
N LEU A 71 -3.26 25.97 -23.83
CA LEU A 71 -3.46 25.30 -22.54
C LEU A 71 -3.08 26.28 -21.43
N GLN A 72 -4.08 26.72 -20.67
CA GLN A 72 -3.90 27.75 -19.64
C GLN A 72 -4.34 27.21 -18.28
N LEU A 73 -3.72 27.67 -17.19
CA LEU A 73 -4.16 27.31 -15.85
C LEU A 73 -5.45 28.06 -15.53
N ASP A 74 -6.51 27.34 -15.16
CA ASP A 74 -7.78 27.96 -14.77
C ASP A 74 -7.76 28.34 -13.28
N ARG A 75 -7.41 29.60 -13.01
CA ARG A 75 -7.22 30.11 -11.63
C ARG A 75 -8.51 30.15 -10.81
N ASP A 76 -9.66 30.27 -11.46
CA ASP A 76 -10.95 30.41 -10.77
C ASP A 76 -11.43 29.06 -10.22
N ARG A 77 -10.93 27.95 -10.78
CA ARG A 77 -11.20 26.59 -10.32
C ARG A 77 -10.09 26.03 -9.43
N VAL A 78 -9.00 26.78 -9.21
CA VAL A 78 -7.93 26.35 -8.29
C VAL A 78 -8.48 26.33 -6.88
N SER A 79 -8.37 25.17 -6.25
CA SER A 79 -8.64 24.97 -4.82
C SER A 79 -7.42 24.31 -4.18
N ASP A 80 -7.45 24.10 -2.88
CA ASP A 80 -6.30 23.62 -2.10
C ASP A 80 -5.70 22.32 -2.68
N SER A 81 -4.46 22.44 -3.17
CA SER A 81 -3.69 21.35 -3.77
C SER A 81 -3.40 20.18 -2.83
N THR A 82 -3.51 20.39 -1.51
CA THR A 82 -3.27 19.36 -0.49
C THR A 82 -4.52 18.56 -0.14
N PHE A 83 -5.69 18.94 -0.68
CA PHE A 83 -6.94 18.27 -0.37
C PHE A 83 -6.97 16.82 -0.89
N VAL A 84 -7.16 15.87 0.03
CA VAL A 84 -7.33 14.44 -0.27
C VAL A 84 -8.78 14.07 -0.04
N SER A 85 -9.47 13.68 -1.12
CA SER A 85 -10.83 13.16 -1.03
C SER A 85 -10.79 11.63 -0.94
N LYS A 86 -11.55 11.07 0.00
CA LYS A 86 -11.69 9.62 0.18
C LYS A 86 -13.10 9.22 -0.22
N VAL A 87 -13.21 8.33 -1.20
CA VAL A 87 -14.49 7.74 -1.61
C VAL A 87 -14.46 6.26 -1.25
N HIS A 88 -15.47 5.82 -0.49
CA HIS A 88 -15.64 4.43 -0.11
C HIS A 88 -16.53 3.72 -1.12
N LEU A 89 -15.99 2.70 -1.78
CA LEU A 89 -16.73 1.86 -2.71
C LEU A 89 -16.96 0.48 -2.11
N ARG A 90 -18.17 -0.04 -2.34
CA ARG A 90 -18.56 -1.41 -2.00
C ARG A 90 -18.92 -2.13 -3.29
N GLU A 91 -18.12 -3.10 -3.68
CA GLU A 91 -18.42 -3.95 -4.84
C GLU A 91 -19.45 -5.02 -4.44
N ARG A 92 -20.23 -5.48 -5.42
CA ARG A 92 -21.09 -6.67 -5.27
C ARG A 92 -20.28 -7.91 -5.65
N THR A 93 -20.44 -9.00 -4.92
CA THR A 93 -19.75 -10.26 -5.25
C THR A 93 -20.19 -10.75 -6.63
N TYR A 94 -19.23 -10.95 -7.53
CA TYR A 94 -19.47 -11.50 -8.86
C TYR A 94 -19.34 -13.02 -8.80
N ASP A 95 -20.40 -13.73 -9.20
CA ASP A 95 -20.37 -15.18 -9.34
C ASP A 95 -19.94 -15.55 -10.76
N SER A 96 -18.75 -16.15 -10.89
CA SER A 96 -18.20 -16.59 -12.17
C SER A 96 -18.93 -17.79 -12.79
N ALA A 97 -19.75 -18.51 -12.03
CA ALA A 97 -20.53 -19.64 -12.54
C ALA A 97 -21.89 -19.19 -13.13
N GLY A 98 -22.54 -18.20 -12.49
CA GLY A 98 -23.81 -17.63 -12.95
C GLY A 98 -23.70 -16.41 -13.86
N GLN A 99 -22.51 -15.79 -13.95
CA GLN A 99 -22.30 -14.48 -14.59
C GLN A 99 -23.17 -13.35 -14.02
N GLU A 100 -23.59 -13.46 -12.76
CA GLU A 100 -24.48 -12.52 -12.11
C GLU A 100 -23.82 -11.84 -10.90
N TYR A 101 -24.26 -10.61 -10.61
CA TYR A 101 -23.86 -9.88 -9.40
C TYR A 101 -24.80 -10.24 -8.24
N LEU A 102 -24.30 -11.00 -7.27
CA LEU A 102 -25.07 -11.37 -6.09
C LEU A 102 -25.38 -10.14 -5.22
N ASN A 103 -26.45 -10.20 -4.43
CA ASN A 103 -26.80 -9.16 -3.44
C ASN A 103 -25.91 -9.23 -2.18
N THR A 104 -24.90 -10.09 -2.16
CA THR A 104 -23.93 -10.22 -1.07
C THR A 104 -22.79 -9.20 -1.24
N GLN A 105 -22.33 -8.66 -0.11
CA GLN A 105 -21.26 -7.66 -0.10
C GLN A 105 -19.93 -8.28 -0.58
N GLY A 106 -19.34 -7.66 -1.61
CA GLY A 106 -18.04 -8.01 -2.17
C GLY A 106 -16.92 -7.16 -1.58
N LYS A 107 -15.90 -6.87 -2.40
CA LYS A 107 -14.70 -6.14 -1.96
C LYS A 107 -15.06 -4.69 -1.60
N ASN A 108 -14.57 -4.24 -0.45
CA ASN A 108 -14.64 -2.84 -0.05
C ASN A 108 -13.29 -2.18 -0.36
N VAL A 109 -13.29 -1.14 -1.19
CA VAL A 109 -12.09 -0.38 -1.54
C VAL A 109 -12.29 1.09 -1.19
N THR A 110 -11.27 1.71 -0.60
CA THR A 110 -11.22 3.16 -0.47
C THR A 110 -10.26 3.68 -1.51
N VAL A 111 -10.77 4.52 -2.40
CA VAL A 111 -9.92 5.19 -3.37
C VAL A 111 -9.58 6.56 -2.78
N GLU A 112 -8.30 6.78 -2.55
CA GLU A 112 -7.77 8.09 -2.20
C GLU A 112 -7.43 8.82 -3.51
N ARG A 113 -8.10 9.95 -3.73
CA ARG A 113 -7.84 10.83 -4.87
C ARG A 113 -7.29 12.16 -4.38
N LEU A 114 -6.22 12.59 -5.02
CA LEU A 114 -5.67 13.93 -4.85
C LEU A 114 -6.50 14.91 -5.68
N MET A 115 -6.65 16.13 -5.19
CA MET A 115 -7.31 17.18 -5.95
C MET A 115 -6.61 17.38 -7.31
N PRO A 116 -7.34 17.35 -8.44
CA PRO A 116 -6.75 17.61 -9.73
C PRO A 116 -6.38 19.08 -9.88
N THR A 117 -5.33 19.36 -10.66
CA THR A 117 -5.03 20.71 -11.12
C THR A 117 -5.92 21.07 -12.32
N PRO A 118 -6.72 22.15 -12.26
CA PRO A 118 -7.59 22.56 -13.35
C PRO A 118 -6.83 23.33 -14.43
N TYR A 119 -7.07 22.98 -15.68
CA TYR A 119 -6.59 23.70 -16.85
C TYR A 119 -7.75 24.02 -17.78
N THR A 120 -7.70 25.17 -18.44
CA THR A 120 -8.52 25.46 -19.61
C THR A 120 -7.77 24.96 -20.85
N LEU A 121 -8.37 23.99 -21.54
CA LEU A 121 -7.93 23.55 -22.86
C LEU A 121 -8.68 24.35 -23.92
N GLU A 122 -7.93 25.05 -24.76
CA GLU A 122 -8.45 25.74 -25.95
C GLU A 122 -8.10 24.89 -27.17
N MET A 123 -9.10 24.60 -27.98
CA MET A 123 -8.97 23.87 -29.23
C MET A 123 -9.62 24.64 -30.35
N THR A 124 -9.03 24.58 -31.53
CA THR A 124 -9.62 25.12 -32.75
C THR A 124 -10.01 23.97 -33.66
N ALA A 125 -11.24 24.02 -34.17
CA ALA A 125 -11.73 23.12 -35.21
C ALA A 125 -11.89 23.89 -36.52
N ASP A 126 -11.03 23.58 -37.49
CA ASP A 126 -11.02 24.16 -38.82
C ASP A 126 -11.82 23.29 -39.79
N ILE A 127 -12.88 23.84 -40.36
CA ILE A 127 -13.70 23.21 -41.39
C ILE A 127 -13.22 23.69 -42.75
N TRP A 128 -12.65 22.79 -43.53
CA TRP A 128 -12.20 23.05 -44.90
C TRP A 128 -13.29 22.63 -45.87
N SER A 129 -13.74 23.53 -46.75
CA SER A 129 -14.75 23.23 -47.76
C SER A 129 -14.43 23.89 -49.10
N THR A 130 -14.80 23.22 -50.19
CA THR A 130 -14.65 23.77 -51.56
C THR A 130 -15.83 24.64 -51.96
N ASN A 131 -17.02 24.37 -51.41
CA ASN A 131 -18.25 25.12 -51.67
C ASN A 131 -18.85 25.66 -50.37
N THR A 132 -19.48 26.83 -50.45
CA THR A 132 -20.27 27.44 -49.39
C THR A 132 -21.43 26.55 -48.95
N ASP A 133 -22.09 25.86 -49.88
CA ASP A 133 -23.23 24.97 -49.54
C ASP A 133 -22.81 23.80 -48.64
N GLN A 134 -21.70 23.14 -48.97
CA GLN A 134 -21.11 22.09 -48.13
C GLN A 134 -20.74 22.63 -46.74
N LYS A 135 -20.22 23.86 -46.69
CA LYS A 135 -19.87 24.53 -45.43
C LYS A 135 -21.09 24.75 -44.55
N LEU A 136 -22.16 25.30 -45.12
CA LEU A 136 -23.41 25.56 -44.40
C LEU A 136 -24.03 24.26 -43.90
N GLN A 137 -24.09 23.22 -44.72
CA GLN A 137 -24.61 21.91 -44.30
C GLN A 137 -23.86 21.32 -43.10
N ILE A 138 -22.53 21.44 -43.06
CA ILE A 138 -21.70 20.94 -41.95
C ILE A 138 -21.84 21.87 -40.72
N MET A 139 -21.78 23.18 -40.93
CA MET A 139 -21.86 24.17 -39.85
C MET A 139 -23.20 24.13 -39.14
N GLU A 140 -24.33 24.03 -39.86
CA GLU A 140 -25.65 23.96 -39.22
C GLU A 140 -25.79 22.74 -38.30
N GLN A 141 -25.29 21.57 -38.72
CA GLN A 141 -25.27 20.35 -37.91
C GLN A 141 -24.43 20.48 -36.64
N ILE A 142 -23.31 21.21 -36.70
CA ILE A 142 -22.44 21.43 -35.54
C ILE A 142 -23.06 22.49 -34.61
N LEU A 143 -23.48 23.62 -35.16
CA LEU A 143 -23.96 24.77 -34.37
C LEU A 143 -25.24 24.44 -33.60
N MET A 144 -26.13 23.58 -34.13
CA MET A 144 -27.34 23.18 -33.40
C MET A 144 -27.06 22.33 -32.15
N MET A 145 -25.86 21.73 -32.03
CA MET A 145 -25.47 20.96 -30.85
C MET A 145 -25.01 21.85 -29.69
N PHE A 146 -24.57 23.07 -29.97
CA PHE A 146 -24.05 23.99 -28.96
C PHE A 146 -25.10 25.03 -28.58
N ASN A 147 -25.48 25.06 -27.31
CA ASN A 147 -26.30 26.13 -26.75
C ASN A 147 -25.71 26.62 -25.43
N PRO A 148 -25.00 27.74 -25.43
CA PRO A 148 -23.58 27.91 -25.82
C PRO A 148 -22.58 26.81 -25.35
N SER A 149 -23.04 25.82 -24.58
CA SER A 149 -22.21 24.74 -24.05
C SER A 149 -22.82 23.37 -24.33
N LEU A 150 -21.98 22.34 -24.32
CA LEU A 150 -22.36 20.93 -24.43
C LEU A 150 -21.64 20.14 -23.35
N GLU A 151 -22.39 19.37 -22.55
CA GLU A 151 -21.78 18.49 -21.55
C GLU A 151 -21.36 17.16 -22.18
N ILE A 152 -20.13 16.74 -21.88
CA ILE A 152 -19.58 15.46 -22.31
C ILE A 152 -19.12 14.67 -21.09
N GLN A 153 -19.46 13.38 -21.10
CA GLN A 153 -18.91 12.43 -20.15
C GLN A 153 -17.65 11.79 -20.75
N THR A 154 -16.52 12.01 -20.10
CA THR A 154 -15.21 11.55 -20.59
C THR A 154 -14.92 10.10 -20.20
N THR A 155 -15.44 9.66 -19.05
CA THR A 155 -15.29 8.33 -18.50
C THR A 155 -16.54 7.89 -17.73
N ASP A 156 -16.86 6.59 -17.79
CA ASP A 156 -17.97 5.98 -17.04
C ASP A 156 -17.59 5.66 -15.59
N ASN A 157 -16.35 5.99 -15.19
CA ASN A 157 -15.90 5.78 -13.83
C ASN A 157 -16.45 6.86 -12.89
N TYR A 158 -17.44 6.48 -12.07
CA TYR A 158 -18.05 7.34 -11.05
C TYR A 158 -17.07 7.87 -9.98
N VAL A 159 -15.94 7.19 -9.78
CA VAL A 159 -14.93 7.58 -8.79
C VAL A 159 -14.05 8.72 -9.29
N ASP A 160 -14.03 8.93 -10.60
CA ASP A 160 -13.20 9.94 -11.23
C ASP A 160 -13.86 11.32 -11.16
N TRP A 161 -13.11 12.30 -10.64
CA TRP A 161 -13.56 13.70 -10.55
C TRP A 161 -13.67 14.33 -11.94
N THR A 162 -12.92 13.81 -12.92
CA THR A 162 -12.77 14.42 -14.23
C THR A 162 -13.77 13.87 -15.27
N SER A 163 -14.78 13.12 -14.79
CA SER A 163 -15.75 12.38 -15.61
C SER A 163 -16.71 13.28 -16.37
N LEU A 164 -17.12 14.41 -15.79
CA LEU A 164 -17.96 15.40 -16.46
C LEU A 164 -17.11 16.61 -16.88
N SER A 165 -17.19 16.97 -18.15
CA SER A 165 -16.56 18.17 -18.69
C SER A 165 -17.52 18.88 -19.63
N VAL A 166 -17.41 20.20 -19.68
CA VAL A 166 -18.30 21.05 -20.48
C VAL A 166 -17.49 21.64 -21.63
N VAL A 167 -18.00 21.52 -22.84
CA VAL A 167 -17.40 22.11 -24.04
C VAL A 167 -18.18 23.36 -24.38
N GLU A 168 -17.51 24.51 -24.37
CA GLU A 168 -18.09 25.80 -24.73
C GLU A 168 -17.62 26.19 -26.14
N LEU A 169 -18.55 26.72 -26.93
CA LEU A 169 -18.24 27.34 -28.21
C LEU A 169 -18.01 28.84 -27.98
N GLU A 170 -16.75 29.29 -28.05
CA GLU A 170 -16.36 30.66 -27.74
C GLU A 170 -16.48 31.58 -28.96
N ASN A 171 -15.99 31.11 -30.10
CA ASN A 171 -15.92 31.93 -31.31
C ASN A 171 -16.21 31.09 -32.56
N VAL A 172 -16.88 31.72 -33.52
CA VAL A 172 -17.21 31.15 -34.83
C VAL A 172 -16.72 32.13 -35.89
N ASN A 173 -15.60 31.81 -36.53
CA ASN A 173 -15.13 32.54 -37.70
C ASN A 173 -15.66 31.86 -38.97
N PHE A 174 -16.54 32.55 -39.68
CA PHE A 174 -17.20 32.00 -40.87
C PHE A 174 -16.28 31.82 -42.08
N SER A 175 -15.27 32.68 -42.25
CA SER A 175 -14.33 32.60 -43.38
C SER A 175 -13.04 33.35 -43.10
N SER A 176 -11.91 32.70 -43.38
CA SER A 176 -10.58 33.32 -43.35
C SER A 176 -10.10 33.86 -44.72
N ARG A 177 -11.02 34.03 -45.68
CA ARG A 177 -10.72 34.62 -46.98
C ARG A 177 -10.42 36.11 -46.83
N SER A 178 -9.16 36.50 -47.07
CA SER A 178 -8.77 37.90 -47.15
C SER A 178 -9.00 38.44 -48.55
N ILE A 179 -9.81 39.49 -48.71
CA ILE A 179 -10.03 40.21 -49.96
C ILE A 179 -8.99 41.34 -50.00
N PRO A 180 -7.84 41.14 -50.67
CA PRO A 180 -7.65 41.61 -52.05
C PRO A 180 -7.02 40.56 -53.00
N VAL A 181 -7.34 40.72 -54.29
CA VAL A 181 -6.89 39.94 -55.45
C VAL A 181 -5.36 39.80 -55.52
N GLY A 182 -4.85 38.58 -55.36
CA GLY A 182 -3.42 38.27 -55.51
C GLY A 182 -2.98 36.90 -54.97
N THR A 183 -3.79 36.28 -54.10
CA THR A 183 -3.59 34.90 -53.65
C THR A 183 -4.88 34.12 -53.85
N GLU A 184 -5.03 33.44 -54.98
CA GLU A 184 -6.16 32.55 -55.23
C GLU A 184 -6.08 31.37 -54.25
N SER A 185 -6.98 31.36 -53.26
CA SER A 185 -7.27 30.13 -52.51
C SER A 185 -8.67 29.66 -52.87
N GLU A 186 -8.74 28.55 -53.59
CA GLU A 186 -10.00 27.89 -53.98
C GLU A 186 -10.79 27.36 -52.76
N ILE A 187 -10.13 27.14 -51.64
CA ILE A 187 -10.72 26.54 -50.42
C ILE A 187 -11.11 27.62 -49.43
N ASP A 188 -12.33 27.51 -48.89
CA ASP A 188 -12.76 28.28 -47.73
C ASP A 188 -12.46 27.52 -46.43
N VAL A 189 -12.07 28.26 -45.39
CA VAL A 189 -11.81 27.70 -44.05
C VAL A 189 -12.62 28.50 -43.03
N SER A 190 -13.54 27.82 -42.36
CA SER A 190 -14.24 28.33 -41.17
C SER A 190 -13.57 27.75 -39.93
N GLN A 191 -13.42 28.56 -38.89
CA GLN A 191 -12.76 28.17 -37.64
C GLN A 191 -13.74 28.26 -36.47
N LEU A 192 -13.81 27.21 -35.66
CA LEU A 192 -14.57 27.17 -34.42
C LEU A 192 -13.61 27.12 -33.24
N GLY A 193 -13.69 28.11 -32.35
CA GLY A 193 -12.94 28.16 -31.10
C GLY A 193 -13.73 27.44 -30.00
N LEU A 194 -13.16 26.35 -29.50
CA LEU A 194 -13.75 25.51 -28.46
C LEU A 194 -12.92 25.63 -27.18
N LYS A 195 -13.61 25.83 -26.07
CA LYS A 195 -13.01 25.91 -24.74
C LYS A 195 -13.54 24.78 -23.88
N THR A 196 -12.67 24.10 -23.14
CA THR A 196 -13.07 22.99 -22.28
C THR A 196 -12.21 22.99 -21.01
N PRO A 197 -12.82 23.04 -19.81
CA PRO A 197 -12.08 22.85 -18.58
C PRO A 197 -11.71 21.37 -18.45
N ILE A 198 -10.42 21.11 -18.36
CA ILE A 198 -9.84 19.79 -18.14
C ILE A 198 -9.16 19.76 -16.78
N TYR A 199 -9.06 18.56 -16.22
CA TYR A 199 -8.40 18.34 -14.94
C TYR A 199 -7.25 17.37 -15.16
N ILE A 200 -6.07 17.73 -14.67
CA ILE A 200 -4.88 16.89 -14.72
C ILE A 200 -4.55 16.47 -13.30
N SER A 201 -4.46 15.17 -13.06
CA SER A 201 -4.22 14.60 -11.73
C SER A 201 -3.16 13.51 -11.75
N PRO A 202 -2.41 13.33 -10.65
CA PRO A 202 -1.59 12.14 -10.46
C PRO A 202 -2.49 10.90 -10.28
N PRO A 203 -1.99 9.68 -10.56
CA PRO A 203 -2.76 8.46 -10.42
C PRO A 203 -3.30 8.27 -9.00
N THR A 204 -4.54 7.79 -8.89
CA THR A 204 -5.21 7.54 -7.61
C THR A 204 -4.62 6.31 -6.93
N LYS A 205 -4.49 6.36 -5.60
CA LYS A 205 -4.06 5.20 -4.82
C LYS A 205 -5.30 4.43 -4.37
N VAL A 206 -5.42 3.19 -4.83
CA VAL A 206 -6.47 2.28 -4.36
C VAL A 206 -5.97 1.61 -3.08
N LYS A 207 -6.55 1.98 -1.95
CA LYS A 207 -6.32 1.27 -0.69
C LYS A 207 -7.47 0.31 -0.47
N LYS A 208 -7.16 -0.99 -0.41
CA LYS A 208 -8.13 -1.97 0.06
C LYS A 208 -8.35 -1.71 1.54
N LEU A 209 -9.60 -1.55 1.95
CA LEU A 209 -9.88 -1.49 3.39
C LEU A 209 -9.64 -2.90 3.93
N GLY A 210 -8.75 -3.03 4.92
CA GLY A 210 -8.92 -4.09 5.90
C GLY A 210 -10.25 -3.81 6.58
N VAL A 211 -11.28 -4.61 6.28
CA VAL A 211 -12.53 -4.53 7.02
C VAL A 211 -12.23 -5.06 8.42
N ILE A 212 -12.14 -4.16 9.40
CA ILE A 212 -12.19 -4.55 10.81
C ILE A 212 -13.65 -4.80 11.14
N THR A 213 -14.12 -6.04 10.94
CA THR A 213 -15.41 -6.51 11.44
C THR A 213 -15.27 -6.90 12.90
N ASN A 214 -15.28 -5.92 13.79
CA ASN A 214 -15.57 -6.17 15.21
C ASN A 214 -16.97 -5.60 15.49
N ILE A 215 -18.01 -6.43 15.35
CA ILE A 215 -19.31 -6.12 15.93
C ILE A 215 -19.19 -6.46 17.42
N VAL A 216 -18.96 -5.43 18.24
CA VAL A 216 -19.00 -5.55 19.70
C VAL A 216 -20.47 -5.61 20.12
N MET A 217 -21.00 -6.82 20.35
CA MET A 217 -22.28 -6.98 21.04
C MET A 217 -22.02 -7.10 22.54
N SER A 218 -22.24 -6.01 23.28
CA SER A 218 -22.28 -5.99 24.73
C SER A 218 -23.72 -6.24 25.19
N ILE A 219 -24.07 -7.51 25.36
CA ILE A 219 -25.29 -7.92 26.04
C ILE A 219 -24.81 -8.94 27.10
N PHE A 220 -25.26 -8.79 28.35
CA PHE A 220 -24.87 -9.55 29.55
C PHE A 220 -23.72 -8.95 30.41
N ASP A 221 -24.00 -7.82 31.05
CA ASP A 221 -23.45 -7.53 32.39
C ASP A 221 -24.58 -6.96 33.25
N GLU A 222 -25.21 -7.83 34.07
CA GLU A 222 -26.38 -7.50 34.91
C GLU A 222 -25.98 -7.16 36.36
N SER A 223 -24.68 -7.14 36.69
CA SER A 223 -24.23 -6.99 38.08
C SER A 223 -23.90 -5.55 38.49
N ARG A 224 -24.05 -4.56 37.60
CA ARG A 224 -23.68 -3.17 37.89
C ARG A 224 -24.73 -2.16 37.42
N GLY A 225 -25.56 -1.73 38.37
CA GLY A 225 -26.21 -0.43 38.35
C GLY A 225 -27.59 -0.40 37.72
N THR A 226 -28.54 0.19 38.45
CA THR A 226 -29.86 0.57 37.95
C THR A 226 -29.72 1.34 36.64
N ILE A 227 -30.22 0.73 35.55
CA ILE A 227 -30.36 1.39 34.26
C ILE A 227 -31.52 2.37 34.41
N ASP A 228 -31.23 3.68 34.39
CA ASP A 228 -32.26 4.71 34.17
C ASP A 228 -32.56 4.73 32.66
N LEU A 229 -33.72 4.22 32.29
CA LEU A 229 -34.18 3.97 30.90
C LEU A 229 -34.54 5.27 30.13
N GLY A 230 -33.98 6.43 30.50
CA GLY A 230 -34.27 7.71 29.87
C GLY A 230 -33.29 8.12 28.76
N GLU A 231 -31.98 8.08 29.02
CA GLU A 231 -30.99 8.81 28.22
C GLU A 231 -29.58 8.22 28.39
N SER A 232 -29.30 7.02 27.87
CA SER A 232 -27.90 6.56 27.74
C SER A 232 -27.69 5.77 26.45
N MET A 233 -27.26 6.48 25.41
CA MET A 233 -26.66 5.86 24.24
C MET A 233 -25.30 5.26 24.64
N PRO A 234 -24.94 4.06 24.15
CA PRO A 234 -23.60 3.52 24.34
C PRO A 234 -22.59 4.43 23.63
N GLU A 235 -21.63 4.98 24.36
CA GLU A 235 -20.47 5.64 23.75
C GLU A 235 -19.69 4.61 22.92
N LEU A 236 -19.83 4.70 21.61
CA LEU A 236 -18.94 4.02 20.67
C LEU A 236 -17.54 4.63 20.84
N LYS A 237 -16.64 3.95 21.56
CA LYS A 237 -15.20 4.25 21.56
C LYS A 237 -14.57 3.89 20.21
N ALA A 238 -14.93 4.64 19.18
CA ALA A 238 -14.49 4.45 17.79
C ALA A 238 -13.08 5.01 17.49
N TYR A 239 -12.38 5.57 18.48
CA TYR A 239 -11.10 6.29 18.26
C TYR A 239 -9.94 5.83 19.16
N SER A 240 -10.00 4.66 19.78
CA SER A 240 -8.81 4.07 20.44
C SER A 240 -8.10 3.10 19.49
N ASP A 241 -7.45 3.64 18.46
CA ASP A 241 -6.46 2.93 17.61
C ASP A 241 -5.09 2.78 18.33
N GLY A 242 -5.13 2.66 19.65
CA GLY A 242 -3.96 2.36 20.46
C GLY A 242 -3.91 0.86 20.69
N GLY A 243 -2.85 0.18 20.24
CA GLY A 243 -2.59 -1.24 20.50
C GLY A 243 -2.52 -1.67 21.97
N ALA A 244 -2.88 -0.79 22.91
CA ALA A 244 -2.94 -1.02 24.35
C ALA A 244 -4.06 -1.98 24.81
N GLU A 245 -5.00 -2.33 23.92
CA GLU A 245 -6.19 -3.16 24.22
C GLU A 245 -6.15 -4.56 23.56
N SER A 246 -5.14 -4.85 22.73
CA SER A 246 -5.03 -6.17 22.08
C SER A 246 -4.55 -7.23 23.08
N PRO A 247 -5.13 -8.46 23.07
CA PRO A 247 -4.65 -9.54 23.92
C PRO A 247 -3.23 -9.92 23.50
N THR A 248 -2.38 -10.12 24.48
CA THR A 248 -0.96 -10.40 24.28
C THR A 248 -0.55 -11.66 25.05
N THR A 249 0.41 -12.41 24.50
CA THR A 249 1.02 -13.54 25.22
C THR A 249 2.26 -13.08 25.99
N ASP A 250 2.36 -13.55 27.22
CA ASP A 250 3.55 -13.47 28.06
C ASP A 250 4.26 -14.83 28.08
N LEU A 251 5.60 -14.83 28.09
CA LEU A 251 6.41 -16.04 28.22
C LEU A 251 7.05 -16.20 29.61
N GLU A 252 7.00 -15.17 30.45
CA GLU A 252 7.56 -15.21 31.82
C GLU A 252 6.66 -16.01 32.76
N GLU A 253 5.34 -15.94 32.55
CA GLU A 253 4.36 -16.77 33.24
C GLU A 253 3.81 -17.81 32.27
N ASP A 254 4.13 -19.08 32.53
CA ASP A 254 3.51 -20.21 31.83
C ASP A 254 1.99 -19.98 31.71
N SER A 255 1.52 -19.93 30.46
CA SER A 255 0.13 -20.16 30.11
C SER A 255 -0.92 -19.06 30.39
N LYS A 256 -0.60 -17.78 30.56
CA LYS A 256 -1.62 -16.72 30.77
C LYS A 256 -1.63 -15.62 29.71
N VAL A 257 -2.81 -15.40 29.10
CA VAL A 257 -3.07 -14.21 28.27
C VAL A 257 -3.30 -13.03 29.22
N LYS A 258 -2.39 -12.04 29.22
CA LYS A 258 -2.56 -10.81 30.00
C LYS A 258 -3.52 -9.88 29.25
N ARG A 259 -4.63 -9.51 29.91
CA ARG A 259 -5.65 -8.58 29.43
C ARG A 259 -5.66 -7.36 30.33
N LYS A 260 -5.63 -6.17 29.73
CA LYS A 260 -5.60 -4.90 30.50
C LYS A 260 -6.96 -4.53 31.07
N ASP A 261 -8.04 -5.11 30.54
CA ASP A 261 -9.40 -5.00 31.06
C ASP A 261 -10.02 -6.40 31.24
N THR A 262 -10.55 -6.67 32.44
CA THR A 262 -11.10 -7.97 32.85
C THR A 262 -12.48 -8.22 32.23
N ALA A 263 -13.09 -7.23 31.58
CA ALA A 263 -14.32 -7.39 30.82
C ALA A 263 -14.14 -6.88 29.39
N SER A 264 -14.54 -7.67 28.39
CA SER A 264 -14.93 -7.24 27.03
C SER A 264 -14.04 -7.48 25.79
N VAL A 265 -12.96 -8.27 25.83
CA VAL A 265 -12.29 -8.71 24.57
C VAL A 265 -12.01 -10.21 24.57
N LYS A 266 -12.87 -10.98 23.89
CA LYS A 266 -12.63 -12.39 23.54
C LYS A 266 -12.49 -12.52 22.03
N VAL A 267 -11.32 -12.14 21.50
CA VAL A 267 -10.95 -12.48 20.12
C VAL A 267 -10.79 -14.00 20.06
N THR A 268 -11.75 -14.68 19.42
CA THR A 268 -11.69 -16.12 19.25
C THR A 268 -11.39 -16.38 17.77
N THR A 269 -10.17 -16.81 17.44
CA THR A 269 -9.86 -17.45 16.15
C THR A 269 -10.72 -18.70 16.00
N TYR A 270 -10.96 -19.09 14.75
CA TYR A 270 -11.72 -20.30 14.43
C TYR A 270 -11.22 -21.49 15.26
N ASN A 271 -12.16 -22.16 15.95
CA ASN A 271 -11.93 -23.37 16.73
C ASN A 271 -10.91 -23.26 17.91
N ASN A 272 -10.64 -22.06 18.41
CA ASN A 272 -9.77 -21.81 19.56
C ASN A 272 -8.37 -22.42 19.40
N LEU A 273 -7.77 -22.17 18.24
CA LEU A 273 -6.44 -22.67 17.86
C LEU A 273 -5.34 -21.76 18.41
N ASP A 274 -4.31 -22.38 18.96
CA ASP A 274 -3.06 -21.72 19.35
C ASP A 274 -2.01 -21.96 18.25
N VAL A 275 -0.94 -21.15 18.21
CA VAL A 275 0.16 -21.30 17.24
C VAL A 275 1.48 -21.41 17.98
N LEU A 276 2.28 -22.41 17.63
CA LEU A 276 3.67 -22.51 18.04
C LEU A 276 4.57 -21.96 16.93
N VAL A 277 5.40 -20.97 17.27
CA VAL A 277 6.37 -20.37 16.37
C VAL A 277 7.78 -20.72 16.83
N MET A 278 8.55 -21.37 15.97
CA MET A 278 9.97 -21.68 16.22
C MET A 278 10.78 -21.35 14.96
N GLY A 279 11.73 -20.42 15.08
CA GLY A 279 12.45 -19.84 13.95
C GLY A 279 11.50 -19.36 12.84
N ASN A 280 11.63 -19.96 11.65
CA ASN A 280 10.85 -19.61 10.45
C ASN A 280 9.64 -20.52 10.21
N VAL A 281 9.24 -21.34 11.18
CA VAL A 281 8.13 -22.29 11.03
C VAL A 281 7.09 -22.08 12.11
N ALA A 282 5.83 -21.99 11.69
CA ALA A 282 4.67 -22.04 12.58
C ALA A 282 3.83 -23.30 12.41
N LYS A 283 3.36 -23.84 13.54
CA LYS A 283 2.47 -25.00 13.62
C LYS A 283 1.23 -24.67 14.44
N LEU A 284 0.07 -25.10 13.97
CA LEU A 284 -1.18 -24.97 14.72
C LEU A 284 -1.23 -25.98 15.85
N ILE A 285 -1.67 -25.55 17.02
CA ILE A 285 -1.96 -26.38 18.18
C ILE A 285 -3.48 -26.48 18.33
N TYR A 286 -3.98 -27.71 18.42
CA TYR A 286 -5.39 -27.97 18.70
C TYR A 286 -5.51 -28.90 19.90
N LYS A 287 -6.20 -28.46 20.95
CA LYS A 287 -6.43 -29.23 22.20
C LYS A 287 -5.13 -29.81 22.79
N GLY A 288 -4.05 -29.02 22.79
CA GLY A 288 -2.73 -29.41 23.32
C GLY A 288 -1.89 -30.31 22.40
N LYS A 289 -2.35 -30.63 21.18
CA LYS A 289 -1.56 -31.38 20.19
C LYS A 289 -0.98 -30.44 19.13
N ILE A 290 0.35 -30.34 19.10
CA ILE A 290 1.10 -29.59 18.08
C ILE A 290 0.94 -30.27 16.71
N GLY A 291 0.59 -29.49 15.68
CA GLY A 291 0.31 -29.99 14.34
C GLY A 291 -0.94 -30.87 14.26
N GLY A 292 -1.89 -30.68 15.19
CA GLY A 292 -3.16 -31.42 15.21
C GLY A 292 -4.11 -31.07 14.06
N VAL A 293 -3.92 -29.90 13.44
CA VAL A 293 -4.71 -29.36 12.33
C VAL A 293 -3.76 -28.83 11.26
N THR A 294 -4.11 -29.00 9.99
CA THR A 294 -3.33 -28.51 8.83
C THR A 294 -3.66 -27.05 8.54
N TRP A 295 -2.73 -26.28 7.99
CA TRP A 295 -2.99 -24.88 7.63
C TRP A 295 -4.02 -24.73 6.50
N ASN A 296 -4.13 -25.69 5.59
CA ASN A 296 -5.16 -25.71 4.55
C ASN A 296 -6.58 -25.72 5.16
N GLN A 297 -6.84 -26.63 6.11
CA GLN A 297 -8.11 -26.68 6.84
C GLN A 297 -8.42 -25.38 7.58
N TYR A 298 -7.39 -24.73 8.15
CA TYR A 298 -7.57 -23.44 8.82
C TYR A 298 -7.95 -22.33 7.83
N VAL A 299 -7.24 -22.24 6.71
CA VAL A 299 -7.47 -21.23 5.67
C VAL A 299 -8.84 -21.40 5.00
N GLU A 300 -9.25 -22.63 4.68
CA GLU A 300 -10.56 -22.91 4.07
C GLU A 300 -11.72 -22.52 4.99
N ALA A 301 -11.53 -22.61 6.30
CA ALA A 301 -12.53 -22.22 7.28
C ALA A 301 -12.62 -20.70 7.51
N MET A 302 -11.65 -19.92 7.00
CA MET A 302 -11.59 -18.47 7.20
C MET A 302 -12.17 -17.69 6.01
N PRO A 303 -12.85 -16.56 6.27
CA PRO A 303 -13.28 -15.66 5.22
C PRO A 303 -12.06 -14.92 4.64
N GLY A 304 -11.51 -15.41 3.53
CA GLY A 304 -10.35 -14.83 2.86
C GLY A 304 -9.77 -15.77 1.81
N VAL A 305 -8.87 -15.28 0.96
CA VAL A 305 -8.11 -16.12 0.02
C VAL A 305 -6.66 -16.06 0.42
N PHE A 306 -6.13 -17.16 0.97
CA PHE A 306 -4.71 -17.28 1.25
C PHE A 306 -3.89 -17.21 -0.03
N ARG A 307 -2.87 -16.36 -0.01
CA ARG A 307 -1.93 -16.19 -1.10
C ARG A 307 -0.54 -16.41 -0.53
N SER A 308 0.08 -17.53 -0.90
CA SER A 308 1.44 -17.86 -0.52
C SER A 308 2.40 -16.69 -0.83
N GLY A 309 3.11 -16.20 0.19
CA GLY A 309 4.04 -15.09 0.10
C GLY A 309 3.42 -13.67 0.15
N LEU A 310 2.09 -13.54 0.13
CA LEU A 310 1.40 -12.25 0.25
C LEU A 310 0.59 -12.14 1.55
N SER A 311 0.00 -13.24 2.00
CA SER A 311 -0.68 -13.29 3.27
C SER A 311 0.35 -13.13 4.41
N GLN A 312 -0.05 -12.48 5.50
CA GLN A 312 0.84 -12.06 6.58
C GLN A 312 0.37 -12.65 7.92
N LEU A 313 1.28 -13.27 8.67
CA LEU A 313 1.08 -13.63 10.06
C LEU A 313 1.46 -12.45 10.94
N GLN A 314 0.57 -12.07 11.86
CA GLN A 314 0.83 -11.05 12.87
C GLN A 314 0.74 -11.64 14.27
N LEU A 315 1.73 -11.34 15.09
CA LEU A 315 1.90 -11.86 16.44
C LEU A 315 1.94 -10.72 17.46
N SER A 316 1.13 -10.83 18.52
CA SER A 316 1.00 -9.84 19.57
C SER A 316 1.58 -10.36 20.89
N ARG A 317 2.48 -9.58 21.50
CA ARG A 317 3.30 -9.98 22.65
C ARG A 317 3.18 -8.98 23.79
N THR A 318 3.20 -9.45 25.04
CA THR A 318 2.97 -8.58 26.20
C THR A 318 4.16 -7.64 26.39
N GLY A 319 3.88 -6.39 26.77
CA GLY A 319 4.90 -5.35 26.89
C GLY A 319 5.25 -4.65 25.57
N ARG A 320 4.51 -4.91 24.49
CA ARG A 320 4.66 -4.24 23.19
C ARG A 320 3.35 -3.63 22.69
N THR A 321 3.46 -2.52 21.97
CA THR A 321 2.35 -1.86 21.27
C THR A 321 2.28 -2.23 19.79
N THR A 322 3.34 -2.81 19.22
CA THR A 322 3.44 -3.23 17.82
C THR A 322 3.52 -4.76 17.68
N SER A 323 2.85 -5.30 16.66
CA SER A 323 2.89 -6.71 16.32
C SER A 323 4.18 -7.08 15.58
N ILE A 324 4.58 -8.33 15.71
CA ILE A 324 5.67 -8.94 14.95
C ILE A 324 5.06 -9.60 13.73
N ASN A 325 5.55 -9.23 12.56
CA ASN A 325 4.88 -9.59 11.32
C ASN A 325 5.80 -10.38 10.39
N GLY A 326 5.21 -11.30 9.63
CA GLY A 326 5.94 -12.07 8.62
C GLY A 326 5.03 -12.48 7.47
N SER A 327 5.54 -12.44 6.24
CA SER A 327 4.85 -13.01 5.08
C SER A 327 4.90 -14.53 5.16
N VAL A 328 3.84 -15.22 4.76
CA VAL A 328 3.71 -16.66 5.01
C VAL A 328 3.38 -17.48 3.76
N ALA A 329 3.90 -18.71 3.75
CA ALA A 329 3.68 -19.72 2.72
C ALA A 329 3.41 -21.07 3.39
N ILE A 330 2.39 -21.81 2.94
CA ILE A 330 2.18 -23.19 3.39
C ILE A 330 3.21 -24.07 2.70
N ASP A 331 3.91 -24.90 3.48
CA ASP A 331 4.88 -25.84 2.93
C ASP A 331 4.18 -26.87 2.03
N SER A 332 4.72 -27.06 0.82
CA SER A 332 4.20 -28.02 -0.17
C SER A 332 4.44 -29.49 0.22
N THR A 333 5.37 -29.76 1.12
CA THR A 333 5.74 -31.12 1.55
C THR A 333 5.01 -31.57 2.80
N ASP A 334 4.67 -30.64 3.69
CA ASP A 334 3.89 -30.88 4.91
C ASP A 334 3.02 -29.65 5.22
N ASP A 335 1.73 -29.77 4.97
CA ASP A 335 0.75 -28.68 5.14
C ASP A 335 0.47 -28.29 6.60
N ARG A 336 1.12 -28.94 7.57
CA ARG A 336 1.14 -28.54 8.98
C ARG A 336 2.18 -27.47 9.26
N ASN A 337 3.14 -27.27 8.36
CA ASN A 337 4.19 -26.26 8.48
C ASN A 337 3.80 -25.01 7.68
N LEU A 338 3.75 -23.88 8.38
CA LEU A 338 3.70 -22.56 7.75
C LEU A 338 5.10 -21.97 7.77
N ILE A 339 5.66 -21.78 6.59
CA ILE A 339 6.95 -21.13 6.38
C ILE A 339 6.73 -19.63 6.49
N ILE A 340 7.49 -18.99 7.38
CA ILE A 340 7.40 -17.56 7.66
C ILE A 340 8.67 -16.90 7.15
N ASN A 341 8.49 -15.87 6.34
CA ASN A 341 9.53 -14.91 5.98
C ASN A 341 9.28 -13.62 6.78
N TRP A 342 10.01 -13.49 7.88
CA TRP A 342 9.87 -12.40 8.84
C TRP A 342 10.21 -11.04 8.26
N ASP A 343 9.43 -10.03 8.66
CA ASP A 343 9.79 -8.63 8.48
C ASP A 343 10.69 -8.21 9.65
N THR A 344 12.00 -8.16 9.40
CA THR A 344 13.01 -7.87 10.44
C THR A 344 12.86 -6.48 11.05
N ASP A 345 12.19 -5.55 10.36
CA ASP A 345 11.94 -4.20 10.89
C ASP A 345 10.88 -4.21 12.01
N THR A 346 10.13 -5.31 12.14
CA THR A 346 9.16 -5.49 13.24
C THR A 346 9.76 -6.08 14.51
N PHE A 347 11.00 -6.61 14.44
CA PHE A 347 11.68 -7.16 15.60
C PHE A 347 12.14 -6.04 16.55
N PRO A 348 12.20 -6.28 17.87
CA PRO A 348 12.84 -5.34 18.77
C PRO A 348 14.31 -5.12 18.41
N THR A 349 14.78 -3.89 18.54
CA THR A 349 16.18 -3.52 18.28
C THR A 349 17.08 -4.03 19.40
N ASP A 350 18.16 -4.73 19.05
CA ASP A 350 19.16 -5.16 20.03
C ASP A 350 19.88 -3.96 20.67
N LYS A 351 20.23 -4.08 21.96
CA LYS A 351 21.00 -3.04 22.65
C LYS A 351 22.45 -3.06 22.21
N ILE A 352 22.99 -1.88 21.91
CA ILE A 352 24.42 -1.71 21.65
C ILE A 352 25.16 -1.83 22.97
N ILE A 353 26.08 -2.81 23.04
CA ILE A 353 27.00 -3.02 24.16
C ILE A 353 28.40 -2.63 23.69
N ALA A 354 29.00 -1.67 24.41
CA ALA A 354 30.38 -1.26 24.18
C ALA A 354 31.34 -2.34 24.69
N GLY A 355 32.29 -2.74 23.84
CA GLY A 355 33.34 -3.69 24.20
C GLY A 355 34.72 -3.15 23.85
N SER A 356 35.74 -3.90 24.26
CA SER A 356 37.17 -3.62 24.04
C SER A 356 37.54 -3.51 22.55
N THR A 357 36.87 -4.26 21.68
CA THR A 357 37.08 -4.25 20.23
C THR A 357 36.05 -3.39 19.47
N GLY A 358 35.21 -2.64 20.18
CA GLY A 358 34.22 -1.73 19.62
C GLY A 358 32.77 -1.99 20.07
N ASN A 359 31.86 -1.15 19.58
CA ASN A 359 30.43 -1.24 19.89
C ASN A 359 29.77 -2.30 19.00
N ARG A 360 29.16 -3.33 19.60
CA ARG A 360 28.37 -4.36 18.88
C ARG A 360 27.04 -4.56 19.58
N SER A 361 26.02 -4.94 18.83
CA SER A 361 24.66 -5.18 19.31
C SER A 361 24.27 -6.65 19.36
N LYS A 362 25.21 -7.58 19.11
CA LYS A 362 24.94 -9.02 19.06
C LYS A 362 26.01 -9.78 19.83
N ILE A 363 25.64 -10.97 20.30
CA ILE A 363 26.54 -11.91 20.98
C ILE A 363 26.91 -13.04 20.02
N ASP A 364 28.09 -13.63 20.21
CA ASP A 364 28.58 -14.69 19.33
C ASP A 364 28.01 -16.05 19.76
N TYR A 365 28.03 -16.34 21.07
CA TYR A 365 27.60 -17.62 21.61
C TYR A 365 26.89 -17.50 22.96
N ILE A 366 26.05 -18.50 23.24
CA ILE A 366 25.46 -18.74 24.56
C ILE A 366 26.04 -20.06 25.05
N ILE A 367 26.72 -20.05 26.20
CA ILE A 367 27.50 -21.20 26.67
C ILE A 367 27.26 -21.45 28.15
N ASP A 368 27.42 -22.70 28.54
CA ASP A 368 27.55 -23.10 29.93
C ASP A 368 29.06 -23.17 30.27
N PRO A 369 29.57 -22.32 31.17
CA PRO A 369 30.98 -22.26 31.49
C PRO A 369 31.51 -23.51 32.21
N THR A 370 30.63 -24.36 32.76
CA THR A 370 31.03 -25.59 33.46
C THR A 370 31.36 -26.74 32.51
N THR A 371 30.80 -26.71 31.30
CA THR A 371 30.96 -27.77 30.28
C THR A 371 31.75 -27.30 29.06
N PHE A 372 31.88 -25.99 28.86
CA PHE A 372 32.57 -25.40 27.72
C PHE A 372 33.96 -24.87 28.09
N ASN A 373 34.96 -25.20 27.26
CA ASN A 373 36.30 -24.62 27.36
C ASN A 373 36.47 -23.52 26.30
N PRO A 374 36.56 -22.23 26.69
CA PRO A 374 36.62 -21.14 25.73
C PRO A 374 37.93 -21.09 24.94
N THR A 375 39.00 -21.78 25.35
CA THR A 375 40.30 -21.78 24.65
C THR A 375 40.22 -22.19 23.18
N VAL A 376 39.21 -22.97 22.80
CA VAL A 376 38.96 -23.40 21.41
C VAL A 376 38.38 -22.26 20.54
N GLN A 377 37.75 -21.26 21.16
CA GLN A 377 37.00 -20.16 20.53
C GLN A 377 37.45 -18.78 21.07
N LYS A 378 38.64 -18.70 21.67
CA LYS A 378 39.18 -17.52 22.38
C LYS A 378 39.83 -16.54 21.39
N THR A 379 39.02 -15.90 20.55
CA THR A 379 39.46 -14.79 19.70
C THR A 379 39.14 -13.44 20.34
N ALA A 380 39.97 -12.43 20.10
CA ALA A 380 39.71 -11.09 20.63
C ALA A 380 38.39 -10.54 20.07
N GLY A 381 37.53 -10.02 20.95
CA GLY A 381 36.21 -9.49 20.62
C GLY A 381 35.06 -10.50 20.66
N THR A 382 35.32 -11.77 20.96
CA THR A 382 34.26 -12.78 21.09
C THR A 382 33.44 -12.55 22.35
N ARG A 383 32.11 -12.51 22.19
CA ARG A 383 31.15 -12.27 23.27
C ARG A 383 30.34 -13.53 23.60
N PHE A 384 30.37 -13.90 24.88
CA PHE A 384 29.64 -15.04 25.41
C PHE A 384 28.57 -14.57 26.38
N LEU A 385 27.35 -15.08 26.22
CA LEU A 385 26.35 -15.07 27.28
C LEU A 385 26.49 -16.33 28.12
N LEU A 386 26.60 -16.16 29.44
CA LEU A 386 26.84 -17.26 30.38
C LEU A 386 25.54 -17.85 30.92
N LEU A 387 25.41 -19.18 30.87
CA LEU A 387 24.30 -19.93 31.47
C LEU A 387 24.58 -20.35 32.92
N GLY A 388 25.76 -20.03 33.45
CA GLY A 388 26.16 -20.34 34.82
C GLY A 388 27.32 -19.45 35.28
N ASP A 389 27.71 -19.59 36.54
CA ASP A 389 28.80 -18.80 37.11
C ASP A 389 30.18 -19.27 36.60
N VAL A 390 31.09 -18.32 36.42
CA VAL A 390 32.51 -18.56 36.17
C VAL A 390 33.26 -18.23 37.45
N GLY A 391 33.77 -19.26 38.13
CA GLY A 391 34.59 -19.08 39.34
C GLY A 391 33.82 -18.44 40.52
N SER A 392 34.56 -18.05 41.55
CA SER A 392 34.04 -17.36 42.73
C SER A 392 35.16 -16.53 43.36
N THR A 393 34.81 -15.39 43.97
CA THR A 393 35.76 -14.56 44.73
C THR A 393 36.34 -15.26 45.96
N SER A 394 35.71 -16.35 46.39
CA SER A 394 36.17 -17.20 47.50
C SER A 394 37.16 -18.29 47.06
N ASN A 395 37.36 -18.48 45.75
CA ASN A 395 38.29 -19.49 45.26
C ASN A 395 39.73 -19.10 45.59
N THR A 396 40.51 -20.07 46.05
CA THR A 396 41.96 -19.91 46.20
C THR A 396 42.67 -19.97 44.84
N ASP A 397 42.07 -20.68 43.88
CA ASP A 397 42.48 -20.76 42.48
C ASP A 397 41.23 -20.95 41.61
N GLY A 398 41.06 -20.11 40.58
CA GLY A 398 39.90 -20.09 39.71
C GLY A 398 39.95 -21.11 38.57
N PRO A 399 38.89 -21.20 37.75
CA PRO A 399 38.84 -22.14 36.64
C PRO A 399 39.92 -21.84 35.59
N ASP A 400 40.87 -22.76 35.38
CA ASP A 400 41.99 -22.61 34.44
C ASP A 400 41.57 -22.20 33.03
N ALA A 401 40.46 -22.76 32.55
CA ALA A 401 39.90 -22.50 31.23
C ALA A 401 39.51 -21.02 31.02
N TRP A 402 39.21 -20.31 32.12
CA TRP A 402 38.75 -18.93 32.14
C TRP A 402 39.79 -17.93 32.65
N LYS A 403 41.04 -18.37 32.87
CA LYS A 403 42.12 -17.47 33.30
C LYS A 403 42.47 -16.42 32.23
N ASN A 404 42.87 -15.25 32.72
CA ASN A 404 43.47 -14.21 31.92
C ASN A 404 44.89 -14.62 31.47
N ALA A 405 45.45 -13.90 30.49
CA ALA A 405 46.78 -14.23 29.97
C ALA A 405 47.91 -14.02 30.99
N ASP A 406 47.66 -13.22 32.04
CA ASP A 406 48.56 -13.01 33.17
C ASP A 406 48.35 -14.03 34.32
N ASN A 407 47.54 -15.07 34.09
CA ASN A 407 47.11 -16.08 35.06
C ASN A 407 46.25 -15.56 36.22
N THR A 408 45.71 -14.34 36.13
CA THR A 408 44.70 -13.89 37.09
C THR A 408 43.35 -14.57 36.82
N ASP A 409 42.61 -14.82 37.90
CA ASP A 409 41.31 -15.45 37.84
C ASP A 409 40.24 -14.47 37.34
N PHE A 410 39.36 -14.96 36.47
CA PHE A 410 38.17 -14.25 36.04
C PHE A 410 36.95 -14.78 36.81
N VAL A 411 36.12 -13.86 37.29
CA VAL A 411 34.87 -14.18 37.98
C VAL A 411 33.72 -13.47 37.27
N ALA A 412 32.67 -14.20 36.91
CA ALA A 412 31.44 -13.69 36.33
C ALA A 412 30.24 -14.53 36.79
N SER A 413 29.06 -13.95 36.78
CA SER A 413 27.84 -14.61 37.23
C SER A 413 27.03 -15.16 36.06
N VAL A 414 26.07 -16.02 36.36
CA VAL A 414 25.02 -16.43 35.42
C VAL A 414 24.34 -15.21 34.80
N ASN A 415 23.97 -15.33 33.52
CA ASN A 415 23.32 -14.30 32.70
C ASN A 415 24.21 -13.11 32.30
N ASP A 416 25.47 -13.05 32.74
CA ASP A 416 26.41 -12.02 32.31
C ASP A 416 26.81 -12.20 30.84
N ILE A 417 27.09 -11.07 30.16
CA ILE A 417 27.74 -11.09 28.84
C ILE A 417 29.19 -10.68 29.03
N VAL A 418 30.08 -11.59 28.65
CA VAL A 418 31.53 -11.43 28.81
C VAL A 418 32.24 -11.39 27.47
N GLU A 419 33.34 -10.64 27.40
CA GLU A 419 34.16 -10.49 26.20
C GLU A 419 35.63 -10.75 26.52
N TRP A 420 36.31 -11.46 25.62
CA TRP A 420 37.76 -11.60 25.64
C TRP A 420 38.40 -10.49 24.81
N ASP A 421 39.27 -9.67 25.41
CA ASP A 421 39.91 -8.53 24.71
C ASP A 421 41.20 -8.90 23.95
N GLY A 422 41.63 -10.17 24.04
CA GLY A 422 42.93 -10.65 23.56
C GLY A 422 43.92 -10.96 24.68
N THR A 423 43.72 -10.39 25.86
CA THR A 423 44.60 -10.52 27.04
C THR A 423 43.87 -10.84 28.34
N LYS A 424 42.65 -10.33 28.53
CA LYS A 424 41.82 -10.55 29.71
C LYS A 424 40.34 -10.65 29.34
N TRP A 425 39.58 -11.29 30.22
CA TRP A 425 38.13 -11.31 30.19
C TRP A 425 37.57 -10.05 30.83
N SER A 426 36.45 -9.57 30.31
CA SER A 426 35.72 -8.41 30.82
C SER A 426 34.22 -8.69 30.81
N ILE A 427 33.52 -8.25 31.85
CA ILE A 427 32.06 -8.28 31.91
C ILE A 427 31.57 -7.02 31.19
N LEU A 428 30.87 -7.21 30.07
CA LEU A 428 30.27 -6.11 29.30
C LEU A 428 28.82 -5.83 29.71
N PHE A 429 28.13 -6.85 30.22
CA PHE A 429 26.80 -6.76 30.78
C PHE A 429 26.78 -7.54 32.09
N ASP A 430 26.51 -6.83 33.18
CA ASP A 430 26.31 -7.39 34.51
C ASP A 430 24.81 -7.56 34.72
N ALA A 431 24.36 -8.82 34.77
CA ALA A 431 22.96 -9.17 34.96
C ALA A 431 22.45 -8.80 36.35
N SER A 432 23.32 -8.87 37.38
CA SER A 432 22.94 -8.58 38.77
C SER A 432 22.65 -7.09 39.02
N ALA A 433 23.25 -6.23 38.20
CA ALA A 433 23.11 -4.77 38.31
C ALA A 433 22.07 -4.18 37.35
N ASN A 434 21.48 -4.97 36.44
CA ASN A 434 20.65 -4.47 35.36
C ASN A 434 19.21 -4.98 35.41
N ASN A 435 18.26 -4.05 35.62
CA ASN A 435 16.82 -4.35 35.64
C ASN A 435 16.09 -3.88 34.36
N ASP A 436 16.80 -3.30 33.39
CA ASP A 436 16.18 -2.77 32.18
C ASP A 436 15.91 -3.88 31.16
N ILE A 437 14.77 -3.82 30.47
CA ILE A 437 14.49 -4.77 29.39
C ILE A 437 15.46 -4.54 28.22
N ILE A 438 16.23 -5.57 27.87
CA ILE A 438 17.29 -5.52 26.87
C ILE A 438 17.13 -6.67 25.88
N TYR A 439 17.45 -6.43 24.61
CA TYR A 439 17.43 -7.46 23.57
C TYR A 439 18.84 -7.75 23.06
N GLN A 440 19.15 -9.03 22.84
CA GLN A 440 20.39 -9.51 22.26
C GLN A 440 20.12 -10.66 21.29
N THR A 441 20.75 -10.63 20.13
CA THR A 441 20.68 -11.73 19.15
C THR A 441 21.94 -12.58 19.20
N ASN A 442 21.77 -13.90 19.25
CA ASN A 442 22.84 -14.87 19.11
C ASN A 442 23.20 -15.05 17.63
N LEU A 443 24.46 -14.77 17.25
CA LEU A 443 24.93 -14.92 15.87
C LEU A 443 25.07 -16.38 15.42
N ASN A 444 25.31 -17.32 16.35
CA ASN A 444 25.43 -18.73 16.02
C ASN A 444 24.07 -19.37 15.68
N THR A 445 22.99 -18.98 16.37
CA THR A 445 21.65 -19.57 16.16
C THR A 445 20.69 -18.66 15.40
N GLY A 446 20.96 -17.34 15.34
CA GLY A 446 20.04 -16.34 14.79
C GLY A 446 18.88 -15.97 15.72
N ILE A 447 18.79 -16.58 16.91
CA ILE A 447 17.68 -16.40 17.86
C ILE A 447 17.92 -15.13 18.69
N GLN A 448 16.86 -14.34 18.87
CA GLN A 448 16.87 -13.15 19.72
C GLN A 448 16.28 -13.47 21.11
N TYR A 449 16.97 -12.98 22.13
CA TYR A 449 16.59 -13.11 23.54
C TYR A 449 16.26 -11.74 24.14
N LYS A 450 15.37 -11.75 25.13
CA LYS A 450 14.95 -10.60 25.94
C LYS A 450 15.41 -10.83 27.38
N TRP A 451 16.15 -9.88 27.94
CA TRP A 451 16.40 -9.80 29.38
C TRP A 451 15.16 -9.24 30.08
N THR A 452 14.67 -9.95 31.10
CA THR A 452 13.47 -9.58 31.86
C THR A 452 13.79 -8.73 33.09
N GLY A 453 15.06 -8.61 33.46
CA GLY A 453 15.51 -8.13 34.77
C GLY A 453 15.98 -9.26 35.68
N GLU A 454 15.59 -10.50 35.38
CA GLU A 454 15.96 -11.70 36.16
C GLU A 454 16.59 -12.79 35.30
N GLU A 455 16.08 -13.00 34.08
CA GLU A 455 16.54 -14.05 33.19
C GLU A 455 16.46 -13.66 31.69
N TRP A 456 17.15 -14.44 30.85
CA TRP A 456 17.07 -14.32 29.39
C TRP A 456 16.00 -15.27 28.85
N VAL A 457 14.93 -14.72 28.30
CA VAL A 457 13.84 -15.46 27.66
C VAL A 457 13.83 -15.25 26.16
N LEU A 458 13.19 -16.15 25.40
CA LEU A 458 13.00 -15.95 23.96
C LEU A 458 12.22 -14.66 23.69
N SER A 459 12.72 -13.82 22.77
CA SER A 459 12.15 -12.50 22.49
C SER A 459 10.71 -12.59 21.95
N PHE A 460 10.51 -13.43 20.93
CA PHE A 460 9.21 -13.60 20.27
C PHE A 460 8.87 -15.04 19.92
N GLU A 461 9.85 -15.92 19.72
CA GLU A 461 9.58 -17.34 19.52
C GLU A 461 8.85 -17.94 20.73
N GLY A 462 7.96 -18.90 20.48
CA GLY A 462 7.14 -19.53 21.52
C GLY A 462 5.69 -19.80 21.10
N GLU A 463 4.88 -20.17 22.08
CA GLU A 463 3.45 -20.40 21.90
C GLU A 463 2.67 -19.09 21.94
N TYR A 464 1.77 -18.90 20.99
CA TYR A 464 0.83 -17.80 20.91
C TYR A 464 -0.58 -18.34 21.07
N ARG A 465 -1.27 -17.85 22.10
CA ARG A 465 -2.63 -18.30 22.41
C ARG A 465 -3.63 -17.66 21.49
N ASN A 466 -4.79 -18.30 21.37
CA ASN A 466 -5.91 -17.73 20.65
C ASN A 466 -6.15 -16.25 21.02
N GLY A 467 -6.24 -15.42 19.98
CA GLY A 467 -6.47 -13.97 20.07
C GLY A 467 -5.17 -13.17 20.02
N THR A 468 -4.03 -13.78 20.32
CA THR A 468 -2.70 -13.12 20.32
C THR A 468 -1.95 -13.28 18.99
N TRP A 469 -2.54 -13.99 18.04
CA TRP A 469 -2.04 -14.15 16.68
C TRP A 469 -3.20 -14.10 15.68
N HIS A 470 -2.94 -13.64 14.46
CA HIS A 470 -3.90 -13.72 13.36
C HIS A 470 -3.21 -13.72 12.00
N LEU A 471 -3.94 -14.19 10.98
CA LEU A 471 -3.47 -14.25 9.61
C LEU A 471 -4.26 -13.25 8.76
N LEU A 472 -3.55 -12.34 8.11
CA LEU A 472 -4.09 -11.36 7.16
C LEU A 472 -3.99 -11.94 5.75
N PHE A 473 -5.12 -11.95 5.04
CA PHE A 473 -5.25 -12.57 3.71
C PHE A 473 -4.94 -11.63 2.56
#